data_AF-A0A1V6TBX6-F1
#
_entry.id   AF-A0A1V6TBX6-F1
#
_cell.length_a   1.000
_cell.length_b   1.000
_cell.length_c   1.000
_cell.angle_alpha   90.00
_cell.angle_beta   90.00
_cell.angle_gamma   90.00
#
_symmetry.space_group_name_H-M   'P 1'
#
loop_
_entity.id
_entity.type
_entity.pdbx_description
1 polymer ?
#
loop_
_entity_poly.entity_id
_entity_poly.type
_entity_poly.pdbx_seq_one_letter_code
_entity_poly.pdbx_strand_id
1 'polypeptide(L)'
;MTIRWSRMMYDWYDKQPDHKHDMNRRPIVLDADDIMTAPEIVIQYCNFVGLDPSKLKFNWKPMESDELENIDPEFLRMKDTLHTSDGVRQDKVAARLVLEKEAVKWRQEFGDAEAARLVKWVQAAMPDYDYMWARRLTLLN
;
A
#
# COMPACT_ATOMS: atom_id res chain seq x y z
N MET A 1 -9.99 -8.36 -8.92
CA MET A 1 -9.60 -8.34 -7.48
C MET A 1 -10.63 -7.51 -6.71
N THR A 2 -10.85 -7.78 -5.42
CA THR A 2 -11.85 -7.06 -4.59
C THR A 2 -11.28 -6.74 -3.21
N ILE A 3 -11.69 -5.61 -2.63
CA ILE A 3 -11.36 -5.19 -1.25
C ILE A 3 -12.44 -5.64 -0.24
N ARG A 4 -13.52 -6.27 -0.72
CA ARG A 4 -14.63 -6.76 0.09
C ARG A 4 -14.20 -7.59 1.30
N TRP A 5 -13.26 -8.51 1.12
CA TRP A 5 -12.81 -9.39 2.20
C TRP A 5 -12.05 -8.63 3.28
N SER A 6 -11.16 -7.71 2.88
CA SER A 6 -10.46 -6.81 3.79
C SER A 6 -11.44 -5.93 4.56
N ARG A 7 -12.48 -5.42 3.90
CA ARG A 7 -13.57 -4.67 4.54
C ARG A 7 -14.35 -5.52 5.54
N MET A 8 -14.74 -6.74 5.18
CA MET A 8 -15.46 -7.64 6.09
C MET A 8 -14.64 -7.94 7.34
N MET A 9 -13.33 -8.17 7.18
CA MET A 9 -12.40 -8.37 8.28
C MET A 9 -12.28 -7.11 9.15
N TYR A 10 -12.09 -5.94 8.54
CA TYR A 10 -12.09 -4.66 9.24
C TYR A 10 -13.37 -4.48 10.07
N ASP A 11 -14.54 -4.65 9.45
CA ASP A 11 -15.84 -4.48 10.11
C ASP A 11 -16.04 -5.46 11.26
N TRP A 12 -15.49 -6.67 11.15
CA TRP A 12 -15.53 -7.64 12.23
C TRP A 12 -14.65 -7.22 13.40
N TYR A 13 -13.42 -6.76 13.17
CA TYR A 13 -12.53 -6.27 14.22
C TYR A 13 -13.05 -4.96 14.85
N ASP A 14 -13.59 -4.03 14.07
CA ASP A 14 -14.09 -2.75 14.56
C ASP A 14 -15.29 -2.91 15.53
N LYS A 15 -16.06 -4.00 15.38
CA LYS A 15 -17.24 -4.30 16.21
C LYS A 15 -16.92 -5.03 17.52
N GLN A 16 -15.67 -5.37 17.81
CA GLN A 16 -15.34 -6.14 19.01
C GLN A 16 -15.58 -5.30 20.28
N PRO A 17 -16.16 -5.89 21.35
CA PRO A 17 -16.54 -5.16 22.56
C PRO A 17 -15.36 -4.45 23.24
N ASP A 18 -14.20 -5.11 23.24
CA ASP A 18 -12.97 -4.66 23.89
C ASP A 18 -12.40 -3.36 23.29
N HIS A 19 -12.82 -3.00 22.06
CA HIS A 19 -12.29 -1.85 21.32
C HIS A 19 -13.01 -0.54 21.63
N LYS A 20 -14.09 -0.59 22.42
CA LYS A 20 -14.82 0.60 22.89
C LYS A 20 -14.03 1.37 23.95
N HIS A 21 -13.10 0.72 24.64
CA HIS A 21 -12.36 1.27 25.76
C HIS A 21 -10.85 1.42 25.51
N ASP A 22 -10.32 0.73 24.49
CA ASP A 22 -8.90 0.79 24.11
C ASP A 22 -8.76 1.09 22.61
N MET A 23 -8.41 2.34 22.29
CA MET A 23 -8.17 2.79 20.92
C MET A 23 -6.99 2.06 20.26
N ASN A 24 -6.06 1.51 21.05
CA ASN A 24 -4.90 0.77 20.53
C ASN A 24 -5.28 -0.63 20.03
N ARG A 25 -6.53 -1.07 20.24
CA ARG A 25 -7.03 -2.37 19.75
C ARG A 25 -7.84 -2.26 18.46
N ARG A 26 -8.17 -1.05 17.99
CA ARG A 26 -8.93 -0.88 16.75
C ARG A 26 -8.11 -1.31 15.54
N PRO A 27 -8.76 -1.88 14.50
CA PRO A 27 -8.06 -2.22 13.27
C PRO A 27 -7.47 -0.95 12.63
N ILE A 28 -6.17 -0.99 12.32
CA ILE A 28 -5.46 0.10 11.65
C ILE A 28 -5.44 -0.18 10.15
N VAL A 29 -5.87 0.79 9.36
CA VAL A 29 -5.76 0.73 7.89
C VAL A 29 -4.60 1.63 7.47
N LEU A 30 -3.63 1.07 6.75
CA LEU A 30 -2.51 1.81 6.19
C LEU A 30 -2.72 1.94 4.68
N ASP A 31 -2.56 3.16 4.16
CA ASP A 31 -2.55 3.41 2.73
C ASP A 31 -1.11 3.48 2.22
N ALA A 32 -0.88 2.92 1.02
CA ALA A 32 0.46 2.81 0.45
C ALA A 32 1.08 4.17 0.12
N ASP A 33 0.30 5.11 -0.42
CA ASP A 33 0.81 6.44 -0.76
C ASP A 33 1.14 7.21 0.53
N ASP A 34 0.29 7.08 1.55
CA ASP A 34 0.48 7.72 2.86
C ASP A 34 1.78 7.24 3.54
N ILE A 35 2.03 5.93 3.62
CA ILE A 35 3.27 5.39 4.23
C ILE A 35 4.52 5.71 3.40
N MET A 36 4.37 5.90 2.08
CA MET A 36 5.48 6.22 1.19
C MET A 36 5.85 7.72 1.24
N THR A 37 4.87 8.58 1.48
CA THR A 37 5.03 10.04 1.35
C THR A 37 5.06 10.79 2.69
N ALA A 38 4.55 10.19 3.76
CA ALA A 38 4.49 10.79 5.10
C ALA A 38 5.17 9.87 6.14
N PRO A 39 6.50 10.02 6.37
CA PRO A 39 7.23 9.27 7.39
C PRO A 39 6.61 9.33 8.80
N GLU A 40 5.92 10.42 9.11
CA GLU A 40 5.24 10.65 10.39
C GLU A 40 4.14 9.61 10.63
N ILE A 41 3.45 9.13 9.58
CA ILE A 41 2.45 8.08 9.68
C ILE A 41 3.09 6.76 10.10
N VAL A 42 4.28 6.46 9.58
CA VAL A 42 5.04 5.25 9.95
C VAL A 42 5.51 5.33 11.41
N ILE A 43 5.94 6.50 11.87
CA ILE A 43 6.30 6.75 13.26
C ILE A 43 5.08 6.56 14.18
N GLN A 44 3.94 7.13 13.80
CA GLN A 44 2.69 6.99 14.54
C GLN A 44 2.24 5.53 14.62
N TYR A 45 2.30 4.79 13.50
CA TYR A 45 2.01 3.36 13.48
C TYR A 45 2.96 2.57 14.38
N CYS A 46 4.27 2.86 14.32
CA CYS A 46 5.29 2.24 15.16
C CYS A 46 4.94 2.36 16.66
N ASN A 47 4.51 3.55 17.09
CA ASN A 47 4.03 3.79 18.45
C ASN A 47 2.77 2.97 18.78
N PHE A 48 1.78 2.91 17.88
CA PHE A 48 0.53 2.18 18.12
C PHE A 48 0.74 0.68 18.32
N VAL A 49 1.68 0.07 17.60
CA VAL A 49 1.96 -1.36 17.72
C VAL A 49 3.04 -1.69 18.75
N GLY A 50 3.54 -0.71 19.50
CA GLY A 50 4.54 -0.91 20.56
C GLY A 50 5.96 -1.22 20.04
N LEU A 51 6.28 -0.76 18.83
CA LEU A 51 7.63 -0.84 18.26
C LEU A 51 8.46 0.41 18.61
N ASP A 52 9.78 0.33 18.49
CA ASP A 52 10.71 1.44 18.78
C ASP A 52 10.92 2.32 17.54
N PRO A 53 10.41 3.59 17.53
CA PRO A 53 10.53 4.48 16.37
C PRO A 53 11.98 4.86 16.04
N SER A 54 12.90 4.76 17.01
CA SER A 54 14.32 5.08 16.78
C SER A 54 15.02 4.09 15.83
N LYS A 55 14.39 2.92 15.59
CA LYS A 55 14.89 1.88 14.69
C LYS A 55 14.38 2.02 13.27
N LEU A 56 13.45 2.95 12.99
CA LEU A 56 12.92 3.16 11.65
C LEU A 56 14.03 3.57 10.68
N LYS A 57 13.98 3.03 9.47
CA LYS A 57 14.89 3.32 8.37
C LYS A 57 14.06 3.68 7.15
N PHE A 58 14.31 4.87 6.61
CA PHE A 58 13.70 5.34 5.35
C PHE A 58 14.70 5.32 4.19
N ASN A 59 15.98 5.13 4.51
CA ASN A 59 17.07 4.94 3.58
C ASN A 59 17.91 3.74 4.01
N TRP A 60 18.50 3.05 3.05
CA TRP A 60 19.35 1.88 3.23
C TRP A 60 20.45 1.85 2.17
N LYS A 61 21.43 0.98 2.35
CA LYS A 61 22.47 0.78 1.34
C LYS A 61 21.91 -0.15 0.24
N PRO A 62 22.02 0.22 -1.04
CA PRO A 62 21.80 -0.73 -2.13
C PRO A 62 22.73 -1.94 -1.99
N MET A 63 22.29 -3.07 -2.54
CA MET A 63 23.10 -4.28 -2.63
C MET A 63 24.28 -4.07 -3.59
N GLU A 64 25.44 -4.60 -3.23
CA GLU A 64 26.65 -4.49 -4.06
C GLU A 64 26.62 -5.47 -5.24
N SER A 65 27.38 -5.19 -6.29
CA SER A 65 27.37 -5.99 -7.52
C SER A 65 27.77 -7.46 -7.31
N ASP A 66 28.71 -7.71 -6.40
CA ASP A 66 29.17 -9.06 -6.04
C ASP A 66 28.10 -9.87 -5.28
N GLU A 67 27.27 -9.21 -4.48
CA GLU A 67 26.11 -9.83 -3.84
C GLU A 67 25.01 -10.17 -4.85
N LEU A 68 24.80 -9.33 -5.87
CA LEU A 68 23.81 -9.54 -6.94
C LEU A 68 24.18 -10.70 -7.87
N GLU A 69 25.47 -10.90 -8.15
CA GLU A 69 25.97 -12.00 -8.99
C GLU A 69 25.66 -13.40 -8.42
N ASN A 70 25.44 -13.49 -7.10
CA ASN A 70 25.13 -14.74 -6.41
C ASN A 70 23.62 -15.03 -6.30
N ILE A 71 22.76 -14.11 -6.79
CA ILE A 71 21.31 -14.29 -6.78
C ILE A 71 20.88 -14.96 -8.08
N ASP A 72 19.92 -15.87 -7.97
CA ASP A 72 19.27 -16.47 -9.14
C ASP A 72 18.76 -15.38 -10.11
N PRO A 73 19.04 -15.48 -11.42
CA PRO A 73 18.71 -14.42 -12.37
C PRO A 73 17.22 -14.03 -12.43
N GLU A 74 16.31 -14.97 -12.22
CA GLU A 74 14.87 -14.71 -12.21
C GLU A 74 14.48 -13.90 -10.97
N PHE A 75 15.00 -14.28 -9.81
CA PHE A 75 14.83 -13.52 -8.57
C PHE A 75 15.46 -12.13 -8.65
N LEU A 76 16.63 -12.01 -9.27
CA LEU A 76 17.31 -10.74 -9.46
C LEU A 76 16.46 -9.78 -10.29
N ARG A 77 15.88 -10.25 -11.41
CA ARG A 77 14.99 -9.43 -12.24
C ARG A 77 13.73 -9.01 -11.49
N MET A 78 13.11 -9.91 -10.74
CA MET A 78 11.88 -9.64 -9.99
C MET A 78 12.09 -8.61 -8.87
N LYS A 79 13.25 -8.65 -8.21
CA LYS A 79 13.56 -7.82 -7.03
C LYS A 79 14.52 -6.67 -7.34
N ASP A 80 14.77 -6.37 -8.61
CA ASP A 80 15.75 -5.38 -9.05
C ASP A 80 15.58 -4.03 -8.34
N THR A 81 14.35 -3.50 -8.28
CA THR A 81 14.07 -2.24 -7.57
C THR A 81 14.32 -2.32 -6.06
N LEU A 82 14.06 -3.48 -5.43
CA LEU A 82 14.34 -3.67 -4.01
C LEU A 82 15.84 -3.69 -3.74
N HIS A 83 16.60 -4.41 -4.55
CA HIS A 83 18.05 -4.58 -4.38
C HIS A 83 18.84 -3.29 -4.69
N THR A 84 18.40 -2.52 -5.68
CA THR A 84 19.14 -1.34 -6.18
C THR A 84 18.70 -0.03 -5.56
N SER A 85 17.58 0.00 -4.83
CA SER A 85 17.11 1.21 -4.14
C SER A 85 17.95 1.53 -2.91
N ASP A 86 18.04 2.83 -2.60
CA ASP A 86 18.67 3.39 -1.39
C ASP A 86 17.63 3.96 -0.42
N GLY A 87 16.34 3.81 -0.72
CA GLY A 87 15.24 4.34 0.07
C GLY A 87 13.87 4.17 -0.60
N VAL A 88 12.85 4.78 0.01
CA VAL A 88 11.48 4.71 -0.48
C VAL A 88 11.32 5.45 -1.82
N ARG A 89 10.91 4.72 -2.85
CA ARG A 89 10.81 5.20 -4.24
C ARG A 89 9.58 6.06 -4.47
N GLN A 90 9.76 7.39 -4.44
CA GLN A 90 8.68 8.37 -4.63
C GLN A 90 8.07 8.33 -6.04
N ASP A 91 8.83 7.89 -7.05
CA ASP A 91 8.34 7.70 -8.42
C ASP A 91 7.33 6.54 -8.57
N LYS A 92 7.12 5.77 -7.49
CA LYS A 92 6.17 4.65 -7.43
C LYS A 92 4.88 4.99 -6.67
N VAL A 93 4.73 6.22 -6.19
CA VAL A 93 3.49 6.71 -5.56
C VAL A 93 2.37 6.70 -6.61
N ALA A 94 1.22 6.12 -6.26
CA ALA A 94 0.09 5.98 -7.18
C ALA A 94 -0.68 7.30 -7.37
N ALA A 95 -0.58 8.22 -6.41
CA ALA A 95 -1.16 9.55 -6.39
C ALA A 95 -2.69 9.53 -6.58
N ARG A 96 -3.35 8.57 -5.90
CA ARG A 96 -4.77 8.22 -6.01
C ARG A 96 -5.20 7.83 -7.43
N LEU A 97 -5.97 6.75 -7.53
CA LEU A 97 -6.48 6.26 -8.80
C LEU A 97 -7.41 7.28 -9.48
N VAL A 98 -7.04 7.73 -10.69
CA VAL A 98 -7.94 8.44 -11.61
C VAL A 98 -8.33 7.47 -12.71
N LEU A 99 -9.49 6.82 -12.53
CA LEU A 99 -9.92 5.71 -13.37
C LEU A 99 -9.98 6.07 -14.86
N GLU A 100 -10.38 7.30 -15.20
CA GLU A 100 -10.46 7.76 -16.58
C GLU A 100 -9.09 7.81 -17.24
N LYS A 101 -8.05 8.24 -16.50
CA LYS A 101 -6.67 8.27 -17.00
C LYS A 101 -6.13 6.85 -17.19
N GLU A 102 -6.39 5.98 -16.23
CA GLU A 102 -5.95 4.58 -16.31
C GLU A 102 -6.69 3.81 -17.42
N ALA A 103 -7.98 4.10 -17.66
CA ALA A 103 -8.73 3.50 -18.75
C ALA A 103 -8.12 3.81 -20.13
N VAL A 104 -7.62 5.04 -20.33
CA VAL A 104 -6.91 5.42 -21.57
C VAL A 104 -5.62 4.62 -21.73
N LYS A 105 -4.83 4.48 -20.66
CA LYS A 105 -3.59 3.69 -20.68
C LYS A 105 -3.88 2.22 -20.96
N TRP A 106 -4.84 1.61 -20.26
CA TRP A 106 -5.21 0.21 -20.45
C TRP A 106 -5.73 -0.06 -21.86
N ARG A 107 -6.44 0.88 -22.48
CA ARG A 107 -6.85 0.75 -23.88
C ARG A 107 -5.65 0.71 -24.82
N GLN A 108 -4.65 1.57 -24.59
CA GLN A 108 -3.42 1.59 -25.38
C GLN A 108 -2.61 0.30 -25.19
N GLU A 109 -2.55 -0.24 -23.97
CA GLU A 109 -1.73 -1.38 -23.61
C GLU A 109 -2.38 -2.73 -23.95
N PHE A 110 -3.67 -2.89 -23.66
CA PHE A 110 -4.38 -4.18 -23.73
C PHE A 110 -5.49 -4.23 -24.80
N GLY A 111 -5.78 -3.11 -25.46
CA GLY A 111 -6.88 -2.99 -26.41
C GLY A 111 -8.24 -2.78 -25.74
N ASP A 112 -9.25 -2.46 -26.56
CA ASP A 112 -10.56 -2.00 -26.08
C ASP A 112 -11.32 -3.01 -25.20
N ALA A 113 -11.33 -4.29 -25.61
CA ALA A 113 -12.12 -5.31 -24.93
C ALA A 113 -11.61 -5.59 -23.52
N GLU A 114 -10.30 -5.75 -23.35
CA GLU A 114 -9.69 -6.02 -22.05
C GLU A 114 -9.69 -4.76 -21.16
N ALA A 115 -9.45 -3.58 -21.73
CA ALA A 115 -9.57 -2.32 -20.98
C ALA A 115 -10.99 -2.12 -20.42
N ALA A 116 -12.03 -2.42 -21.20
CA ALA A 116 -13.41 -2.34 -20.72
C ALA A 116 -13.71 -3.31 -19.56
N ARG A 117 -13.12 -4.52 -19.59
CA ARG A 117 -13.24 -5.48 -18.49
C ARG A 117 -12.53 -4.99 -17.23
N LEU A 118 -11.32 -4.45 -17.36
CA LEU A 118 -10.56 -3.87 -16.25
C LEU A 118 -11.33 -2.72 -15.59
N VAL A 119 -11.83 -1.78 -16.40
CA VAL A 119 -12.66 -0.67 -15.91
C VAL A 119 -13.86 -1.18 -15.12
N LYS A 120 -14.60 -2.16 -15.66
CA LYS A 120 -15.77 -2.74 -14.97
C LYS A 120 -15.39 -3.35 -13.62
N TRP A 121 -14.29 -4.10 -13.54
CA TRP A 121 -13.85 -4.72 -12.29
C TRP A 121 -13.40 -3.69 -11.26
N VAL A 122 -12.69 -2.66 -11.69
CA VAL A 122 -12.22 -1.58 -10.82
C VAL A 122 -13.41 -0.78 -10.28
N GLN A 123 -14.35 -0.38 -11.15
CA GLN A 123 -15.60 0.29 -10.73
C GLN A 123 -16.37 -0.53 -9.70
N ALA A 124 -16.47 -1.85 -9.89
CA ALA A 124 -17.14 -2.73 -8.94
C ALA A 124 -16.41 -2.82 -7.58
N ALA A 125 -15.10 -2.58 -7.54
CA ALA A 125 -14.30 -2.61 -6.32
C ALA A 125 -14.21 -1.24 -5.60
N MET A 126 -14.45 -0.13 -6.31
CA MET A 126 -14.33 1.23 -5.77
C MET A 126 -15.12 1.46 -4.47
N PRO A 127 -16.37 0.99 -4.30
CA PRO A 127 -17.11 1.24 -3.06
C PRO A 127 -16.44 0.68 -1.80
N ASP A 128 -15.80 -0.49 -1.91
CA ASP A 128 -15.06 -1.09 -0.80
C ASP A 128 -13.70 -0.41 -0.59
N TYR A 129 -13.04 0.00 -1.68
CA TYR A 129 -11.81 0.78 -1.62
C TYR A 129 -12.04 2.12 -0.91
N ASP A 130 -13.02 2.91 -1.34
CA ASP A 130 -13.33 4.22 -0.75
C ASP A 130 -13.72 4.09 0.73
N TYR A 131 -14.46 3.03 1.08
CA TYR A 131 -14.81 2.72 2.47
C TYR A 131 -13.57 2.52 3.35
N MET A 132 -12.59 1.76 2.88
CA MET A 132 -11.34 1.48 3.59
C MET A 132 -10.44 2.71 3.61
N TRP A 133 -10.33 3.42 2.48
CA TRP A 133 -9.52 4.63 2.35
C TRP A 133 -9.98 5.74 3.29
N ALA A 134 -11.30 5.90 3.48
CA ALA A 134 -11.86 6.85 4.45
C ALA A 134 -11.53 6.52 5.92
N ARG A 135 -11.04 5.30 6.20
CA ARG A 135 -10.67 4.79 7.54
C ARG A 135 -9.17 4.62 7.72
N ARG A 136 -8.38 4.99 6.72
CA ARG A 136 -6.92 4.93 6.82
C ARG A 136 -6.41 5.81 7.95
N LEU A 137 -5.28 5.41 8.49
CA LEU A 137 -4.52 6.19 9.44
C LEU A 137 -4.12 7.51 8.78
N THR A 138 -4.49 8.61 9.40
CA THR A 138 -4.11 9.96 9.00
C THR A 138 -3.39 10.63 10.16
N LEU A 139 -2.54 11.61 9.86
CA LEU A 139 -1.88 12.40 10.89
C LEU A 139 -2.94 13.09 11.75
N LEU A 140 -2.77 13.00 13.06
CA LEU A 140 -3.62 13.73 14.01
C LEU A 140 -3.38 15.22 13.81
N ASN A 141 -4.42 15.97 13.44
CA ASN A 141 -4.41 17.44 13.43
C ASN A 141 -4.28 18.01 14.85
#